data_AF-A0A5U9VRF6-F1
#
_entry.id   AF-A0A5U9VRF6-F1
#
_cell.length_a   1.000
_cell.length_b   1.000
_cell.length_c   1.000
_cell.angle_alpha   90.00
_cell.angle_beta   90.00
_cell.angle_gamma   90.00
#
_symmetry.space_group_name_H-M   'P 1'
#
loop_
_entity.id
_entity.type
_entity.pdbx_description
1 polymer ?
#
loop_
_entity_poly.entity_id
_entity_poly.type
_entity_poly.pdbx_seq_one_letter_code
_entity_poly.pdbx_strand_id
1 'polypeptide(L)'
;MAWRQELEDHLVAGGLIVFNGHLTYPLFNGLEPFCVAAGRRRDDLILEKVHDHPIFVDVDCEHLSFRRGVAGFYARGGNPPPSGATVIHQLKKDGTPVDWIWKRPNGGVILMHSGNNMWLFQNDGTSASRIAPQLLTWMLEYIASVQQ
;
A
#
# COMPACT_ATOMS: atom_id res chain seq x y z
N MET A 1 4.45 -4.96 23.31
CA MET A 1 5.75 -4.37 22.95
C MET A 1 5.63 -2.86 23.12
N ALA A 2 6.63 -2.19 23.71
CA ALA A 2 6.57 -0.77 24.06
C ALA A 2 6.11 0.12 22.88
N TRP A 3 6.60 -0.18 21.68
CA TRP A 3 6.34 0.61 20.46
C TRP A 3 4.91 0.54 19.91
N ARG A 4 4.10 -0.45 20.32
CA ARG A 4 2.72 -0.54 19.83
C ARG A 4 1.88 0.63 20.32
N GLN A 5 2.02 0.98 21.60
CA GLN A 5 1.24 2.08 22.18
C GLN A 5 1.67 3.40 21.56
N GLU A 6 2.98 3.62 21.40
CA GLU A 6 3.53 4.83 20.77
C GLU A 6 3.02 5.04 19.34
N LEU A 7 2.91 3.97 18.54
CA LEU A 7 2.34 4.06 17.20
C LEU A 7 0.82 4.28 17.19
N GLU A 8 0.10 3.70 18.16
CA GLU A 8 -1.34 3.94 18.32
C GLU A 8 -1.58 5.40 18.72
N ASP A 9 -0.83 5.93 19.68
CA ASP A 9 -0.90 7.32 20.11
C ASP A 9 -0.56 8.28 18.96
N HIS A 10 0.45 7.95 18.14
CA HIS A 10 0.76 8.70 16.91
C HIS A 10 -0.43 8.75 15.95
N LEU A 11 -1.09 7.62 15.70
CA LEU A 11 -2.27 7.59 14.82
C LEU A 11 -3.45 8.37 15.43
N VAL A 12 -3.73 8.21 16.73
CA VAL A 12 -4.79 8.97 17.43
C VAL A 12 -4.55 10.48 17.35
N ALA A 13 -3.29 10.91 17.39
CA ALA A 13 -2.90 12.31 17.19
C ALA A 13 -2.98 12.79 15.73
N GLY A 14 -3.54 11.99 14.81
CA GLY A 14 -3.66 12.34 13.39
C GLY A 14 -2.47 11.90 12.54
N GLY A 15 -1.55 11.11 13.08
CA GLY A 15 -0.35 10.66 12.38
C GLY A 15 -0.62 9.80 11.14
N LEU A 16 0.39 9.75 10.27
CA LEU A 16 0.44 8.89 9.09
C LEU A 16 1.40 7.73 9.32
N ILE A 17 0.99 6.52 8.93
CA ILE A 17 1.86 5.35 8.79
C ILE A 17 1.80 4.85 7.35
N VAL A 18 2.98 4.68 6.74
CA VAL A 18 3.15 4.00 5.45
C VAL A 18 3.83 2.66 5.71
N PHE A 19 3.10 1.57 5.49
CA PHE A 19 3.60 0.21 5.67
C PHE A 19 3.90 -0.42 4.32
N ASN A 20 5.10 -0.99 4.19
CA ASN A 20 5.51 -1.78 3.03
C ASN A 20 5.93 -3.17 3.52
N GLY A 21 5.35 -4.22 2.96
CA GLY A 21 5.75 -5.60 3.20
C GLY A 21 4.60 -6.50 3.61
N HIS A 22 4.95 -7.63 4.23
CA HIS A 22 3.97 -8.60 4.70
C HIS A 22 3.73 -8.41 6.20
N LEU A 23 2.57 -7.89 6.59
CA LEU A 23 2.21 -7.83 8.01
C LEU A 23 2.05 -9.26 8.54
N THR A 24 2.96 -9.74 9.39
CA THR A 24 2.87 -11.09 9.97
C THR A 24 2.20 -11.10 11.34
N TYR A 25 2.18 -9.95 12.00
CA TYR A 25 1.53 -9.76 13.30
C TYR A 25 0.67 -8.50 13.26
N PRO A 26 -0.62 -8.56 13.65
CA PRO A 26 -1.48 -7.40 13.72
C PRO A 26 -0.88 -6.34 14.64
N LEU A 27 -0.47 -5.19 14.09
CA LEU A 27 0.10 -4.09 14.88
C LEU A 27 -1.00 -3.34 15.65
N PHE A 28 -2.17 -3.16 15.04
CA PHE A 28 -3.34 -2.47 15.61
C PHE A 28 -4.62 -3.30 15.41
N ASN A 29 -5.66 -2.93 16.14
CA ASN A 29 -6.98 -3.53 15.96
C ASN A 29 -7.51 -3.25 14.54
N GLY A 30 -8.08 -4.28 13.92
CA GLY A 30 -8.62 -4.24 12.56
C GLY A 30 -7.63 -4.62 11.47
N LEU A 31 -6.32 -4.68 11.75
CA LEU A 31 -5.35 -5.17 10.78
C LEU A 31 -5.23 -6.70 10.81
N GLU A 32 -5.21 -7.32 9.66
CA GLU A 32 -5.07 -8.77 9.52
C GLU A 32 -3.71 -9.17 8.91
N PRO A 33 -3.20 -10.36 9.25
CA PRO A 33 -1.96 -10.87 8.67
C PRO A 33 -2.02 -10.99 7.15
N PHE A 34 -0.85 -10.99 6.52
CA PHE A 34 -0.69 -11.15 5.09
C PHE A 34 -1.24 -12.51 4.63
N CYS A 35 -2.01 -12.47 3.55
CA CYS A 35 -2.51 -13.64 2.84
C CYS A 35 -1.81 -13.76 1.49
N VAL A 36 -1.25 -14.94 1.21
CA VAL A 36 -0.72 -15.25 -0.12
C VAL A 36 -1.87 -15.27 -1.13
N ALA A 37 -1.64 -14.76 -2.33
CA ALA A 37 -2.61 -14.83 -3.43
C ALA A 37 -3.04 -16.28 -3.69
N ALA A 38 -4.27 -16.47 -4.18
CA ALA A 38 -4.80 -17.81 -4.45
C ALA A 38 -3.99 -18.50 -5.57
N GLY A 39 -3.59 -17.71 -6.58
CA GLY A 39 -2.72 -18.13 -7.66
C GLY A 39 -1.25 -17.71 -7.47
N ARG A 40 -0.33 -18.41 -8.14
CA ARG A 40 1.13 -18.15 -8.08
C ARG A 40 1.79 -18.08 -9.45
N ARG A 41 1.01 -18.21 -10.52
CA ARG A 41 1.49 -18.10 -11.90
C ARG A 41 1.62 -16.62 -12.26
N ARG A 42 2.39 -16.36 -13.32
CA ARG A 42 2.59 -15.00 -13.85
C ARG A 42 1.28 -14.21 -14.00
N ASP A 43 0.27 -14.83 -14.61
CA ASP A 43 -1.02 -14.18 -14.89
C ASP A 43 -1.89 -14.00 -13.65
N ASP A 44 -1.57 -14.69 -12.55
CA ASP A 44 -2.27 -14.52 -11.27
C ASP A 44 -1.78 -13.26 -10.52
N LEU A 45 -0.63 -12.71 -10.93
CA LEU A 45 0.06 -11.60 -10.26
C LEU A 45 -0.11 -10.26 -10.99
N ILE A 46 -1.06 -10.19 -11.92
CA ILE A 46 -1.37 -8.96 -12.66
C ILE A 46 -2.22 -8.06 -11.79
N LEU A 47 -1.80 -6.81 -11.68
CA LEU A 47 -2.50 -5.79 -10.93
C LEU A 47 -3.55 -5.10 -11.78
N GLU A 48 -4.59 -4.65 -11.12
CA GLU A 48 -5.50 -3.65 -11.65
C GLU A 48 -5.72 -2.54 -10.63
N LYS A 49 -6.06 -1.36 -11.15
CA LYS A 49 -6.46 -0.21 -10.35
C LYS A 49 -7.95 -0.30 -10.06
N VAL A 50 -8.28 -0.19 -8.78
CA VAL A 50 -9.67 -0.18 -8.27
C VAL A 50 -10.14 1.24 -8.01
N HIS A 51 -9.30 2.06 -7.37
CA HIS A 51 -9.58 3.47 -7.09
C HIS A 51 -8.37 4.34 -7.46
N ASP A 52 -8.64 5.61 -7.79
CA ASP A 52 -7.58 6.59 -8.02
C ASP A 52 -6.96 7.05 -6.70
N HIS A 53 -5.65 7.33 -6.72
CA HIS A 53 -4.94 7.94 -5.60
C HIS A 53 -3.76 8.79 -6.11
N PRO A 54 -3.47 9.95 -5.50
CA PRO A 54 -2.38 10.84 -5.95
C PRO A 54 -1.01 10.16 -6.11
N ILE A 55 -0.73 9.15 -5.28
CA ILE A 55 0.51 8.36 -5.34
C ILE A 55 0.72 7.66 -6.69
N PHE A 56 -0.37 7.36 -7.41
CA PHE A 56 -0.36 6.53 -8.62
C PHE A 56 -0.91 7.26 -9.84
N VAL A 57 -0.96 8.59 -9.82
CA VAL A 57 -1.27 9.38 -11.02
C VAL A 57 -0.25 9.04 -12.10
N ASP A 58 -0.77 8.75 -13.30
CA ASP A 58 0.01 8.33 -14.48
C ASP A 58 0.94 7.13 -14.26
N VAL A 59 0.60 6.25 -13.30
CA VAL A 59 1.29 4.98 -13.09
C VAL A 59 0.49 3.84 -13.72
N ASP A 60 1.06 3.23 -14.75
CA ASP A 60 0.48 2.06 -15.42
C ASP A 60 0.60 0.80 -14.55
N CYS A 61 -0.52 0.08 -14.39
CA CYS A 61 -0.56 -1.22 -13.72
C CYS A 61 0.29 -2.27 -14.41
N GLU A 62 0.56 -2.17 -15.71
CA GLU A 62 1.47 -3.07 -16.42
C GLU A 62 2.91 -2.92 -15.88
N HIS A 63 3.35 -1.69 -15.63
CA HIS A 63 4.66 -1.38 -15.06
C HIS A 63 4.79 -1.76 -13.58
N LEU A 64 3.67 -1.90 -12.87
CA LEU A 64 3.64 -2.48 -11.52
C LEU A 64 3.66 -4.01 -11.57
N SER A 65 2.87 -4.59 -12.49
CA SER A 65 2.74 -6.04 -12.64
C SER A 65 4.05 -6.67 -13.08
N PHE A 66 4.83 -5.97 -13.92
CA PHE A 66 6.08 -6.47 -14.47
C PHE A 66 7.24 -5.55 -14.19
N ARG A 67 8.32 -6.15 -13.68
CA ARG A 67 9.62 -5.50 -13.58
C ARG A 67 10.65 -6.35 -14.30
N ARG A 68 11.25 -5.78 -15.36
CA ARG A 68 12.23 -6.48 -16.22
C ARG A 68 11.70 -7.84 -16.75
N GLY A 69 10.41 -7.87 -17.12
CA GLY A 69 9.73 -9.07 -17.61
C GLY A 69 9.27 -10.06 -16.53
N VAL A 70 9.55 -9.81 -15.25
CA VAL A 70 9.19 -10.70 -14.13
C VAL A 70 7.97 -10.16 -13.39
N ALA A 71 7.00 -11.03 -13.14
CA ALA A 71 5.82 -10.72 -12.32
C ALA A 71 6.05 -11.00 -10.83
N GLY A 72 5.33 -10.28 -9.98
CA GLY A 72 5.33 -10.51 -8.53
C GLY A 72 6.46 -9.84 -7.76
N PHE A 73 7.12 -8.83 -8.34
CA PHE A 73 8.00 -7.92 -7.61
C PHE A 73 7.21 -6.90 -6.79
N TYR A 74 6.06 -6.47 -7.31
CA TYR A 74 5.19 -5.51 -6.66
C TYR A 74 4.32 -6.17 -5.59
N ALA A 75 3.71 -7.34 -5.84
CA ALA A 75 2.97 -8.08 -4.82
C ALA A 75 2.81 -9.56 -5.15
N ARG A 76 2.59 -10.39 -4.13
CA ARG A 76 2.30 -11.84 -4.24
C ARG A 76 1.12 -12.29 -3.38
N GLY A 77 0.33 -11.33 -2.95
CA GLY A 77 -0.69 -11.48 -1.93
C GLY A 77 -1.04 -10.12 -1.37
N GLY A 78 -1.78 -10.11 -0.27
CA GLY A 78 -2.40 -8.92 0.26
C GLY A 78 -2.51 -8.94 1.76
N ASN A 79 -2.54 -7.75 2.36
CA ASN A 79 -3.05 -7.59 3.71
C ASN A 79 -4.54 -7.25 3.60
N PRO A 80 -5.46 -8.03 4.22
CA PRO A 80 -6.88 -7.72 4.16
C PRO A 80 -7.16 -6.31 4.69
N PRO A 81 -7.91 -5.48 3.95
CA PRO A 81 -8.27 -4.14 4.38
C PRO A 81 -9.33 -4.20 5.49
N PRO A 82 -9.22 -3.35 6.52
CA PRO A 82 -10.31 -3.15 7.47
C PRO A 82 -11.57 -2.58 6.79
N SER A 83 -12.72 -2.70 7.45
CA SER A 83 -13.94 -2.04 7.00
C SER A 83 -13.75 -0.53 6.86
N GLY A 84 -14.19 0.02 5.72
CA GLY A 84 -14.07 1.44 5.39
C GLY A 84 -12.72 1.87 4.79
N ALA A 85 -11.76 0.96 4.65
CA ALA A 85 -10.55 1.24 3.88
C ALA A 85 -10.83 1.29 2.36
N THR A 86 -10.09 2.13 1.64
CA THR A 86 -10.18 2.27 0.19
C THR A 86 -9.07 1.47 -0.46
N VAL A 87 -9.43 0.41 -1.19
CA VAL A 87 -8.48 -0.39 -1.98
C VAL A 87 -8.10 0.36 -3.24
N ILE A 88 -6.81 0.56 -3.47
CA ILE A 88 -6.27 1.28 -4.62
C ILE A 88 -5.89 0.29 -5.73
N HIS A 89 -5.16 -0.77 -5.38
CA HIS A 89 -4.80 -1.83 -6.31
C HIS A 89 -5.16 -3.20 -5.74
N GLN A 90 -5.50 -4.12 -6.64
CA GLN A 90 -5.71 -5.52 -6.33
C GLN A 90 -5.15 -6.42 -7.42
N LEU A 91 -4.97 -7.70 -7.11
CA LEU A 91 -4.71 -8.71 -8.12
C LEU A 91 -5.98 -8.93 -8.94
N LYS A 92 -5.87 -8.75 -10.26
CA LYS A 92 -6.98 -8.79 -11.21
C LYS A 92 -7.74 -10.12 -11.18
N LYS A 93 -7.04 -11.22 -10.92
CA LYS A 93 -7.61 -12.56 -11.07
C LYS A 93 -8.50 -12.99 -9.91
N ASP A 94 -8.11 -12.65 -8.69
CA ASP A 94 -8.78 -13.12 -7.47
C ASP A 94 -9.23 -11.99 -6.53
N GLY A 95 -8.97 -10.73 -6.92
CA GLY A 95 -9.35 -9.54 -6.14
C GLY A 95 -8.51 -9.33 -4.89
N THR A 96 -7.38 -10.03 -4.73
CA THR A 96 -6.53 -9.87 -3.53
C THR A 96 -6.05 -8.41 -3.42
N PRO A 97 -6.36 -7.69 -2.35
CA PRO A 97 -6.02 -6.28 -2.19
C PRO A 97 -4.52 -6.12 -1.92
N VAL A 98 -3.87 -5.23 -2.68
CA VAL A 98 -2.41 -5.02 -2.63
C VAL A 98 -2.05 -3.70 -1.99
N ASP A 99 -2.72 -2.63 -2.45
CA ASP A 99 -2.56 -1.28 -1.92
C ASP A 99 -3.89 -0.81 -1.38
N TRP A 100 -3.90 -0.25 -0.16
CA TRP A 100 -5.09 0.39 0.37
C TRP A 100 -4.76 1.52 1.35
N ILE A 101 -5.68 2.46 1.45
CA ILE A 101 -5.65 3.55 2.42
C ILE A 101 -6.76 3.35 3.43
N TRP A 102 -6.44 3.45 4.71
CA TRP A 102 -7.43 3.45 5.78
C TRP A 102 -7.32 4.75 6.58
N LYS A 103 -8.32 5.63 6.38
CA LYS A 103 -8.57 6.76 7.29
C LYS A 103 -9.29 6.19 8.51
N ARG A 104 -8.60 6.12 9.64
CA ARG A 104 -9.13 5.44 10.83
C ARG A 104 -10.25 6.26 11.46
N PRO A 105 -11.28 5.62 12.05
CA PRO A 105 -12.33 6.32 12.77
C PRO A 105 -11.83 7.18 13.93
N ASN A 106 -10.76 6.76 14.60
CA ASN A 106 -10.19 7.42 15.78
C ASN A 106 -9.04 8.38 15.43
N GLY A 107 -8.91 8.77 14.16
CA GLY A 107 -7.84 9.64 13.68
C GLY A 107 -6.65 8.90 13.09
N GLY A 108 -5.92 9.62 12.24
CA GLY A 108 -4.74 9.12 11.52
C GLY A 108 -5.06 8.31 10.27
N VAL A 109 -4.01 8.04 9.50
CA VAL A 109 -4.10 7.34 8.22
C VAL A 109 -3.06 6.24 8.14
N ILE A 110 -3.46 5.11 7.57
CA ILE A 110 -2.56 4.01 7.21
C ILE A 110 -2.60 3.84 5.69
N LEU A 111 -1.44 3.92 5.05
CA LEU A 111 -1.20 3.37 3.71
C LEU A 111 -0.56 1.99 3.88
N MET A 112 -1.21 0.96 3.35
CA MET A 112 -0.69 -0.40 3.32
C MET A 112 -0.31 -0.75 1.89
N HIS A 113 0.91 -1.28 1.75
CA HIS A 113 1.41 -1.90 0.54
C HIS A 113 1.93 -3.30 0.89
N SER A 114 1.35 -4.34 0.28
CA SER A 114 1.65 -5.74 0.59
C SER A 114 2.94 -6.27 -0.06
N GLY A 115 3.77 -5.40 -0.61
CA GLY A 115 4.88 -5.76 -1.47
C GLY A 115 6.26 -5.35 -0.99
N ASN A 116 7.22 -5.41 -1.91
CA ASN A 116 8.52 -4.80 -1.68
C ASN A 116 8.34 -3.29 -1.51
N ASN A 117 9.30 -2.66 -0.83
CA ASN A 117 9.26 -1.22 -0.62
C ASN A 117 8.99 -0.42 -1.92
N MET A 118 8.02 0.49 -1.91
CA MET A 118 7.68 1.40 -3.02
C MET A 118 8.89 2.21 -3.54
N TRP A 119 9.90 2.48 -2.70
CA TRP A 119 11.15 3.12 -3.12
C TRP A 119 11.97 2.29 -4.13
N LEU A 120 11.72 0.98 -4.24
CA LEU A 120 12.38 0.07 -5.18
C LEU A 120 12.27 0.55 -6.64
N PHE A 121 11.19 1.25 -6.98
CA PHE A 121 10.87 1.64 -8.34
C PHE A 121 11.44 3.01 -8.75
N GLN A 122 12.05 3.77 -7.83
CA GLN A 122 12.44 5.17 -8.05
C GLN A 122 13.32 5.41 -9.30
N ASN A 123 14.13 4.41 -9.70
CA ASN A 123 15.06 4.50 -10.83
C ASN A 123 14.65 3.57 -11.99
N ASP A 124 13.43 3.04 -11.99
CA ASP A 124 12.95 2.21 -13.09
C ASP A 124 12.66 3.09 -14.33
N GLY A 125 12.99 2.59 -15.52
CA GLY A 125 12.72 3.28 -16.79
C GLY A 125 11.25 3.26 -17.22
N THR A 126 10.33 3.01 -16.29
CA THR A 126 8.89 2.86 -16.52
C THR A 126 8.12 3.91 -15.71
N SER A 127 6.79 3.97 -15.85
CA SER A 127 5.96 4.89 -15.06
C SER A 127 6.02 4.62 -13.55
N ALA A 128 6.46 3.43 -13.11
CA ALA A 128 6.58 3.08 -11.69
C ALA A 128 7.59 3.98 -10.94
N SER A 129 8.54 4.61 -11.64
CA SER A 129 9.46 5.59 -11.04
C SER A 129 8.78 6.83 -10.46
N ARG A 130 7.54 7.11 -10.87
CA ARG A 130 6.73 8.21 -10.34
C ARG A 130 6.26 7.97 -8.90
N ILE A 131 6.18 6.72 -8.45
CA ILE A 131 5.61 6.38 -7.14
C ILE A 131 6.38 7.04 -6.00
N ALA A 132 7.71 6.97 -6.02
CA ALA A 132 8.55 7.49 -4.94
C ALA A 132 8.35 9.02 -4.70
N PRO A 133 8.51 9.90 -5.70
CA PRO A 133 8.27 11.33 -5.50
C PRO A 133 6.80 11.66 -5.21
N GLN A 134 5.84 10.93 -5.80
CA GLN A 134 4.40 11.15 -5.56
C GLN A 134 3.99 10.73 -4.14
N LEU A 135 4.55 9.62 -3.63
CA LEU A 135 4.39 9.19 -2.24
C LEU A 135 4.92 10.25 -1.28
N LEU A 136 6.14 10.75 -1.51
CA LEU A 136 6.71 11.79 -0.65
C LEU A 136 5.86 13.07 -0.66
N THR A 137 5.41 13.50 -1.84
CA THR A 137 4.54 14.68 -1.99
C THR A 137 3.26 14.49 -1.19
N TRP A 138 2.57 13.37 -1.38
CA TRP A 138 1.34 13.05 -0.65
C TRP A 138 1.55 12.99 0.88
N MET A 139 2.66 12.41 1.34
CA MET A 139 3.00 12.37 2.77
C MET A 139 3.18 13.78 3.35
N LEU A 140 3.91 14.65 2.64
CA LEU A 140 4.15 16.02 3.08
C LEU A 140 2.87 16.86 3.11
N GLU A 141 2.03 16.73 2.09
CA GLU A 141 0.72 17.40 2.03
C GLU A 141 -0.20 16.94 3.16
N TYR A 142 -0.24 15.63 3.45
CA TYR A 142 -0.99 15.11 4.57
C TYR A 142 -0.49 15.67 5.90
N ILE A 143 0.82 15.62 6.15
CA ILE A 143 1.41 16.14 7.40
C ILE A 143 1.09 17.63 7.58
N ALA A 144 1.23 18.42 6.52
CA ALA A 144 0.89 19.84 6.55
C ALA A 144 -0.60 20.11 6.82
N SER A 145 -1.49 19.21 6.39
CA SER A 145 -2.93 19.33 6.63
C SER A 145 -3.36 19.04 8.07
N VAL A 146 -2.57 18.26 8.82
CA VAL A 146 -2.87 17.89 10.23
C VAL A 146 -2.30 18.91 11.21
N GLN A 147 -1.34 19.73 10.79
CA GLN A 147 -0.69 20.77 11.62
C GLN A 147 -1.41 22.13 11.61
N GLN A 148 -2.49 22.26 10.83
CA GLN A 148 -3.32 23.47 10.73
C GLN A 148 -4.55 23.34 11.62
#